data_AF-A0A8H3X8G5-F1
#
_entry.id   AF-A0A8H3X8G5-F1
#
_cell.length_a   1.000
_cell.length_b   1.000
_cell.length_c   1.000
_cell.angle_alpha   90.00
_cell.angle_beta   90.00
_cell.angle_gamma   90.00
#
_symmetry.space_group_name_H-M   'P 1'
#
loop_
_entity.id
_entity.type
_entity.pdbx_description
1 polymer ?
#
loop_
_entity_poly.entity_id
_entity_poly.type
_entity_poly.pdbx_seq_one_letter_code
_entity_poly.pdbx_strand_id
1 'polypeptide(L)'
;MPSLYRYCYHYKLNSDAAIVRDQQEVSRIMQELLCYAIETQTAGIIENDWTKIRDFDFQKNPKEKTELMNRLLNFQCNICSDLAEHYGHVHAEHLLETKHECLRQFISDQNLALLPDYNRRIEVLKKLKYINQEGTIELKGRVACEINSADELVLTELIFENVFADYDHSEIVALLSCFIFQARIVKEPKLIPKLEQGKQKIRDFANKVFEVQNQCKLTKDASDDAIINQIKSKRFKD
;
A
#
# COMPACT_ATOMS: atom_id res chain seq x y z
N MET A 1 -6.97 51.17 5.90
CA MET A 1 -7.12 50.96 4.44
C MET A 1 -8.38 50.12 4.23
N PRO A 2 -9.24 50.49 3.26
CA PRO A 2 -10.68 50.21 3.29
C PRO A 2 -11.03 48.73 3.11
N SER A 3 -12.15 48.32 3.69
CA SER A 3 -12.74 46.97 3.63
C SER A 3 -12.84 46.45 2.18
N LEU A 4 -12.01 45.47 1.83
CA LEU A 4 -11.75 45.06 0.44
C LEU A 4 -12.66 43.94 -0.12
N TYR A 5 -13.75 43.58 0.54
CA TYR A 5 -14.68 42.59 0.00
C TYR A 5 -16.06 43.19 -0.18
N ARG A 6 -16.25 43.85 -1.33
CA ARG A 6 -17.54 44.32 -1.80
C ARG A 6 -18.24 43.14 -2.46
N TYR A 7 -19.01 42.37 -1.68
CA TYR A 7 -19.80 41.26 -2.20
C TYR A 7 -20.98 41.79 -3.01
N CYS A 8 -20.99 41.65 -4.35
CA CYS A 8 -22.21 41.87 -5.11
C CYS A 8 -22.22 41.22 -6.51
N TYR A 9 -23.43 40.75 -6.87
CA TYR A 9 -23.99 40.33 -8.16
C TYR A 9 -23.92 38.86 -8.60
N HIS A 10 -25.13 38.30 -8.79
CA HIS A 10 -25.40 37.06 -9.50
C HIS A 10 -25.55 37.37 -10.99
N TYR A 11 -24.48 37.24 -11.77
CA TYR A 11 -24.62 37.13 -13.22
C TYR A 11 -25.19 35.73 -13.53
N LYS A 12 -26.48 35.67 -13.86
CA LYS A 12 -27.14 34.43 -14.29
C LYS A 12 -27.10 34.37 -15.81
N LEU A 13 -26.05 33.76 -16.33
CA LEU A 13 -25.94 33.45 -17.74
C LEU A 13 -26.77 32.19 -18.04
N ASN A 14 -27.86 32.36 -18.78
CA ASN A 14 -28.63 31.23 -19.30
C ASN A 14 -27.97 30.73 -20.60
N SER A 15 -27.05 29.79 -20.47
CA SER A 15 -26.33 29.19 -21.62
C SER A 15 -27.29 28.57 -22.64
N ASP A 16 -28.41 28.02 -22.17
CA ASP A 16 -29.35 27.26 -23.01
C ASP A 16 -30.12 28.17 -23.97
N ALA A 17 -30.41 29.41 -23.55
CA ALA A 17 -31.05 30.41 -24.40
C ALA A 17 -30.08 31.05 -25.43
N ALA A 18 -28.80 31.18 -25.09
CA ALA A 18 -27.76 31.66 -26.01
C ALA A 18 -27.49 30.67 -27.17
N ILE A 19 -27.62 29.36 -26.90
CA ILE A 19 -27.47 28.28 -27.90
C ILE A 19 -28.56 28.36 -28.97
N VAL A 20 -29.76 28.87 -28.64
CA VAL A 20 -30.89 29.05 -29.56
C VAL A 20 -30.74 30.30 -30.45
N ARG A 21 -29.66 31.09 -30.29
CA ARG A 21 -29.36 32.32 -31.05
C ARG A 21 -30.46 33.38 -31.00
N ASP A 22 -31.17 33.47 -29.87
CA ASP A 22 -32.03 34.63 -29.63
C ASP A 22 -31.17 35.90 -29.54
N GLN A 23 -31.36 36.81 -30.50
CA GLN A 23 -30.55 38.02 -30.61
C GLN A 23 -30.70 38.95 -29.40
N GLN A 24 -31.86 38.92 -28.73
CA GLN A 24 -32.10 39.75 -27.55
C GLN A 24 -31.34 39.21 -26.33
N GLU A 25 -31.38 37.89 -26.11
CA GLU A 25 -30.68 37.26 -25.00
C GLU A 25 -29.15 37.32 -25.18
N VAL A 26 -28.66 37.12 -26.41
CA VAL A 26 -27.22 37.25 -26.74
C VAL A 26 -26.73 38.67 -26.47
N SER A 27 -27.51 39.70 -26.83
CA SER A 27 -27.17 41.09 -26.56
C SER A 27 -27.14 41.40 -25.06
N ARG A 28 -28.09 40.87 -24.28
CA ARG A 28 -28.11 41.01 -22.82
C ARG A 28 -26.88 40.37 -22.17
N ILE A 29 -26.55 39.15 -22.58
CA ILE A 29 -25.37 38.40 -22.09
C ILE A 29 -24.08 39.16 -22.42
N MET A 30 -23.95 39.69 -23.64
CA MET A 30 -22.78 40.48 -24.03
C MET A 30 -22.64 41.73 -23.16
N GLN A 31 -23.73 42.46 -22.89
CA GLN A 31 -23.69 43.62 -22.00
C GLN A 31 -23.30 43.25 -20.57
N GLU A 32 -23.84 42.16 -20.03
CA GLU A 32 -23.49 41.66 -18.69
C GLU A 32 -22.00 41.28 -18.58
N LEU A 33 -21.47 40.56 -19.57
CA LEU A 33 -20.05 40.20 -19.63
C LEU A 33 -19.14 41.42 -19.78
N LEU A 34 -19.58 42.43 -20.52
CA LEU A 34 -18.81 43.65 -20.73
C LEU A 34 -18.77 44.50 -19.45
N CYS A 35 -19.89 44.58 -18.71
CA CYS A 35 -19.90 45.16 -17.37
C CYS A 35 -18.95 44.42 -16.42
N TYR A 36 -19.00 43.08 -16.39
CA TYR A 36 -18.10 42.27 -15.57
C TYR A 36 -16.61 42.49 -15.93
N ALA A 37 -16.29 42.58 -17.23
CA ALA A 37 -14.93 42.86 -17.69
C ALA A 37 -14.44 44.26 -17.25
N ILE A 38 -15.29 45.27 -17.31
CA ILE A 38 -14.95 46.63 -16.86
C ILE A 38 -14.75 46.67 -15.33
N GLU A 39 -15.63 46.00 -14.58
CA GLU A 39 -15.55 45.96 -13.12
C GLU A 39 -14.29 45.20 -12.64
N THR A 40 -13.96 44.07 -13.27
CA THR A 40 -12.75 43.31 -12.92
C THR A 40 -11.45 44.05 -13.25
N GLN A 41 -11.45 44.88 -14.29
CA GLN A 41 -10.30 45.72 -14.64
C GLN A 41 -10.08 46.88 -13.66
N THR A 42 -11.14 47.36 -13.01
CA THR A 42 -11.09 48.52 -12.10
C THR A 42 -11.01 48.15 -10.62
N ALA A 43 -11.67 47.07 -10.20
CA ALA A 43 -11.77 46.64 -8.81
C ALA A 43 -10.96 45.35 -8.48
N GLY A 44 -10.30 44.75 -9.48
CA GLY A 44 -9.63 43.46 -9.33
C GLY A 44 -10.57 42.27 -9.49
N ILE A 45 -10.07 41.05 -9.24
CA ILE A 45 -10.86 39.82 -9.42
C ILE A 45 -12.00 39.79 -8.39
N ILE A 46 -13.24 39.78 -8.90
CA ILE A 46 -14.46 39.71 -8.08
C ILE A 46 -14.65 38.27 -7.63
N GLU A 47 -14.66 38.06 -6.31
CA GLU A 47 -14.92 36.75 -5.74
C GLU A 47 -16.42 36.46 -5.70
N ASN A 48 -16.83 35.34 -6.31
CA ASN A 48 -18.24 34.94 -6.35
C ASN A 48 -18.73 34.49 -4.96
N ASP A 49 -20.04 34.63 -4.74
CA ASP A 49 -20.69 34.05 -3.57
C ASP A 49 -20.78 32.52 -3.71
N TRP A 50 -19.86 31.84 -3.03
CA TRP A 50 -19.72 30.39 -3.02
C TRP A 50 -20.73 29.68 -2.11
N THR A 51 -21.57 30.39 -1.34
CA THR A 51 -22.53 29.80 -0.38
C THR A 51 -23.56 28.88 -1.04
N LYS A 52 -23.77 29.00 -2.36
CA LYS A 52 -24.71 28.17 -3.12
C LYS A 52 -24.17 26.79 -3.48
N ILE A 53 -22.86 26.59 -3.47
CA ILE A 53 -22.23 25.30 -3.77
C ILE A 53 -22.17 24.49 -2.48
N ARG A 54 -23.03 23.49 -2.30
CA ARG A 54 -23.17 22.74 -1.03
C ARG A 54 -22.20 21.58 -0.84
N ASP A 55 -21.28 21.38 -1.78
CA ASP A 55 -20.26 20.33 -1.68
C ASP A 55 -19.37 20.56 -0.44
N PHE A 56 -19.22 19.51 0.37
CA PHE A 56 -18.56 19.61 1.67
C PHE A 56 -17.07 19.93 1.55
N ASP A 57 -16.37 19.23 0.65
CA ASP A 57 -14.94 19.44 0.41
C ASP A 57 -14.70 20.81 -0.20
N PHE A 58 -15.60 21.27 -1.07
CA PHE A 58 -15.55 22.62 -1.60
C PHE A 58 -15.78 23.68 -0.52
N GLN A 59 -16.76 23.50 0.38
CA GLN A 59 -17.06 24.47 1.46
C GLN A 59 -15.95 24.58 2.52
N LYS A 60 -15.06 23.60 2.60
CA LYS A 60 -13.87 23.67 3.46
C LYS A 60 -12.88 24.73 2.97
N ASN A 61 -12.67 24.82 1.65
CA ASN A 61 -11.63 25.67 1.06
C ASN A 61 -11.85 27.18 1.29
N PRO A 62 -13.05 27.77 1.10
CA PRO A 62 -13.30 29.18 1.41
C PRO A 62 -13.12 29.50 2.90
N LYS A 63 -13.50 28.57 3.79
CA LYS A 63 -13.34 28.73 5.23
C LYS A 63 -11.85 28.75 5.60
N GLU A 64 -11.10 27.78 5.10
CA GLU A 64 -9.65 27.69 5.32
C GLU A 64 -8.91 28.89 4.72
N LYS A 65 -9.27 29.32 3.50
CA LYS A 65 -8.76 30.56 2.89
C LYS A 65 -9.01 31.77 3.80
N THR A 66 -10.23 31.94 4.30
CA THR A 66 -10.58 33.08 5.16
C THR A 66 -9.80 33.04 6.47
N GLU A 67 -9.64 31.86 7.06
CA GLU A 67 -8.82 31.65 8.26
C GLU A 67 -7.35 32.00 8.01
N LEU A 68 -6.77 31.51 6.91
CA LEU A 68 -5.40 31.81 6.51
C LEU A 68 -5.20 33.30 6.22
N MET A 69 -6.16 33.96 5.57
CA MET A 69 -6.12 35.40 5.33
C MET A 69 -6.17 36.19 6.64
N ASN A 70 -7.02 35.82 7.58
CA ASN A 70 -7.06 36.45 8.90
C ASN A 70 -5.76 36.24 9.67
N ARG A 71 -5.17 35.04 9.57
CA ARG A 71 -3.86 34.74 10.16
C ARG A 71 -2.75 35.55 9.48
N LEU A 72 -2.81 35.70 8.15
CA LEU A 72 -1.86 36.48 7.37
C LEU A 72 -1.73 37.87 7.97
N LEU A 73 -2.85 38.54 8.25
CA LEU A 73 -2.89 39.90 8.81
C LEU A 73 -2.13 40.06 10.15
N ASN A 74 -1.95 38.98 10.90
CA ASN A 74 -1.22 38.99 12.18
C ASN A 74 0.30 38.96 12.01
N PHE A 75 0.82 38.73 10.80
CA PHE A 75 2.26 38.71 10.54
C PHE A 75 2.78 40.09 10.16
N GLN A 76 3.96 40.42 10.69
CA GLN A 76 4.64 41.69 10.42
C GLN A 76 5.22 41.78 9.00
N CYS A 77 5.37 40.65 8.30
CA CYS A 77 5.91 40.59 6.95
C CYS A 77 5.03 41.32 5.91
N ASN A 78 3.74 41.51 6.18
CA ASN A 78 2.82 42.23 5.28
C ASN A 78 3.13 43.73 5.12
N ILE A 79 3.99 44.27 5.99
CA ILE A 79 4.37 45.69 6.00
C ILE A 79 5.83 45.85 5.54
N CYS A 80 6.52 44.73 5.25
CA CYS A 80 7.91 44.75 4.81
C CYS A 80 8.03 45.23 3.36
N SER A 81 8.86 46.23 3.12
CA SER A 81 9.20 46.75 1.78
C SER A 81 9.88 45.68 0.90
N ASP A 82 10.69 44.84 1.53
CA ASP A 82 11.56 43.86 0.86
C ASP A 82 11.05 42.43 1.03
N LEU A 83 9.72 42.28 1.21
CA LEU A 83 9.06 41.00 1.44
C LEU A 83 9.46 39.94 0.40
N ALA A 84 9.55 40.34 -0.87
CA ALA A 84 9.89 39.41 -1.96
C ALA A 84 11.30 38.81 -1.80
N GLU A 85 12.28 39.61 -1.37
CA GLU A 85 13.66 39.16 -1.16
C GLU A 85 13.77 38.29 0.09
N HIS A 86 13.21 38.73 1.21
CA HIS A 86 13.20 37.94 2.45
C HIS A 86 12.44 36.61 2.29
N TYR A 87 11.30 36.64 1.60
CA TYR A 87 10.57 35.42 1.27
C TYR A 87 11.39 34.51 0.36
N GLY A 88 12.15 35.06 -0.60
CA GLY A 88 13.05 34.30 -1.45
C GLY A 88 14.09 33.50 -0.65
N HIS A 89 14.71 34.11 0.37
CA HIS A 89 15.65 33.43 1.25
C HIS A 89 14.98 32.31 2.08
N VAL A 90 13.87 32.63 2.74
CA VAL A 90 13.13 31.65 3.57
C VAL A 90 12.58 30.50 2.72
N HIS A 91 12.11 30.79 1.51
CA HIS A 91 11.62 29.79 0.58
C HIS A 91 12.74 28.86 0.10
N ALA A 92 13.92 29.41 -0.23
CA ALA A 92 15.06 28.61 -0.62
C ALA A 92 15.53 27.68 0.52
N GLU A 93 15.58 28.19 1.76
CA GLU A 93 15.87 27.39 2.95
C GLU A 93 14.85 26.26 3.12
N HIS A 94 13.55 26.58 3.07
CA HIS A 94 12.48 25.59 3.20
C HIS A 94 12.52 24.50 2.11
N LEU A 95 12.85 24.85 0.86
CA LEU A 95 13.03 23.89 -0.22
C LEU A 95 14.20 22.93 0.05
N LEU A 96 15.31 23.44 0.60
CA LEU A 96 16.47 22.62 0.96
C LEU A 96 16.15 21.68 2.13
N GLU A 97 15.45 22.18 3.16
CA GLU A 97 14.98 21.37 4.29
C GLU A 97 14.06 20.25 3.82
N THR A 98 13.06 20.58 3.00
CA THR A 98 12.12 19.60 2.44
C THR A 98 12.85 18.53 1.64
N LYS A 99 13.82 18.93 0.80
CA LYS A 99 14.63 17.98 0.02
C LYS A 99 15.49 17.10 0.92
N HIS A 100 16.08 17.65 1.98
CA HIS A 100 16.86 16.89 2.94
C HIS A 100 16.00 15.87 3.70
N GLU A 101 14.79 16.25 4.12
CA GLU A 101 13.83 15.35 4.75
C GLU A 101 13.38 14.23 3.81
N CYS A 102 13.03 14.55 2.56
CA CYS A 102 12.69 13.55 1.56
C CYS A 102 13.84 12.57 1.31
N LEU A 103 15.08 13.06 1.19
CA LEU A 103 16.25 12.19 0.99
C LEU A 103 16.51 11.31 2.22
N ARG A 104 16.36 11.85 3.43
CA ARG A 104 16.48 11.05 4.68
C ARG A 104 15.44 9.93 4.74
N GLN A 105 14.19 10.23 4.42
CA GLN A 105 13.12 9.23 4.36
C GLN A 105 13.43 8.17 3.29
N PHE A 106 13.81 8.60 2.09
CA PHE A 106 14.14 7.70 0.99
C PHE A 106 15.28 6.72 1.32
N ILE A 107 16.36 7.23 1.95
CA ILE A 107 17.49 6.39 2.39
C ILE A 107 17.06 5.41 3.49
N SER A 108 16.18 5.84 4.39
CA SER A 108 15.60 4.97 5.42
C SER A 108 14.76 3.85 4.79
N ASP A 109 13.92 4.17 3.81
CA ASP A 109 12.96 3.21 3.26
C ASP A 109 13.61 2.19 2.31
N GLN A 110 14.57 2.61 1.48
CA GLN A 110 15.24 1.70 0.54
C GLN A 110 16.07 0.62 1.22
N ASN A 111 16.69 0.92 2.37
CA ASN A 111 17.52 -0.05 3.09
C ASN A 111 16.70 -1.06 3.91
N LEU A 112 15.44 -0.74 4.20
CA LEU A 112 14.66 -1.49 5.19
C LEU A 112 13.42 -2.17 4.61
N ALA A 113 13.12 -2.03 3.32
CA ALA A 113 11.92 -2.64 2.72
C ALA A 113 11.84 -4.17 2.97
N LEU A 114 12.99 -4.86 3.01
CA LEU A 114 13.07 -6.30 3.27
C LEU A 114 13.28 -6.66 4.75
N LEU A 115 13.65 -5.71 5.61
CA LEU A 115 13.88 -6.00 7.04
C LEU A 115 12.63 -6.51 7.78
N PRO A 116 11.42 -5.98 7.54
CA PRO A 116 10.22 -6.54 8.12
C PRO A 116 10.02 -8.01 7.76
N ASP A 117 10.26 -8.40 6.51
CA ASP A 117 10.12 -9.79 6.09
C ASP A 117 11.20 -10.68 6.71
N TYR A 118 12.46 -10.23 6.68
CA TYR A 118 13.57 -10.91 7.35
C TYR A 118 13.27 -11.18 8.84
N ASN A 119 12.81 -10.16 9.57
CA ASN A 119 12.48 -10.30 11.00
C ASN A 119 11.35 -11.30 11.23
N ARG A 120 10.34 -11.33 10.35
CA ARG A 120 9.26 -12.33 10.44
C ARG A 120 9.77 -13.75 10.14
N ARG A 121 10.70 -13.92 9.20
CA ARG A 121 11.34 -15.23 8.93
C ARG A 121 12.15 -15.70 10.14
N ILE A 122 12.89 -14.80 10.78
CA ILE A 122 13.59 -15.07 12.06
C ILE A 122 12.60 -15.50 13.15
N GLU A 123 11.46 -14.83 13.29
CA GLU A 123 10.42 -15.22 14.26
C GLU A 123 9.85 -16.62 14.00
N VAL A 124 9.63 -17.00 12.74
CA VAL A 124 9.21 -18.38 12.38
C VAL A 124 10.26 -19.39 12.82
N LEU A 125 11.54 -19.14 12.48
CA LEU A 125 12.64 -20.04 12.83
C LEU A 125 12.81 -20.17 14.36
N LYS A 126 12.60 -19.09 15.12
CA LYS A 126 12.57 -19.12 16.59
C LYS A 126 11.42 -19.97 17.13
N LYS A 127 10.20 -19.75 16.63
CA LYS A 127 9.00 -20.51 17.07
C LYS A 127 9.11 -22.01 16.78
N LEU A 128 9.69 -22.36 15.64
CA LEU A 128 9.92 -23.76 15.25
C LEU A 128 11.18 -24.37 15.90
N LYS A 129 11.94 -23.59 16.67
CA LYS A 129 13.18 -24.01 17.36
C LYS A 129 14.32 -24.43 16.41
N TYR A 130 14.43 -23.75 15.27
CA TYR A 130 15.57 -23.88 14.34
C TYR A 130 16.72 -22.99 14.77
N ILE A 131 16.39 -21.88 15.44
CA ILE A 131 17.32 -20.99 16.14
C ILE A 131 16.78 -20.71 17.54
N ASN A 132 17.65 -20.40 18.49
CA ASN A 132 17.25 -19.97 19.83
C ASN A 132 16.92 -18.47 19.90
N GLN A 133 16.59 -17.97 21.08
CA GLN A 133 16.17 -16.56 21.27
C GLN A 133 17.32 -15.58 20.96
N GLU A 134 18.55 -16.01 21.19
CA GLU A 134 19.80 -15.29 20.93
C GLU A 134 20.23 -15.36 19.45
N GLY A 135 19.53 -16.13 18.60
CA GLY A 135 19.82 -16.25 17.16
C GLY A 135 20.90 -17.28 16.82
N THR A 136 21.25 -18.17 17.75
CA THR A 136 22.17 -19.29 17.51
C THR A 136 21.42 -20.47 16.88
N ILE A 137 22.06 -21.15 15.93
CA ILE A 137 21.49 -22.29 15.20
C ILE A 137 21.40 -23.53 16.10
N GLU A 138 20.19 -24.11 16.16
CA GLU A 138 19.88 -25.34 16.88
C GLU A 138 20.03 -26.59 16.00
N LEU A 139 19.85 -27.79 16.57
CA LEU A 139 20.00 -29.04 15.82
C LEU A 139 19.04 -29.12 14.62
N LYS A 140 17.77 -28.70 14.77
CA LYS A 140 16.82 -28.62 13.66
C LYS A 140 17.34 -27.72 12.54
N GLY A 141 17.89 -26.55 12.89
CA GLY A 141 18.48 -25.63 11.92
C GLY A 141 19.65 -26.25 11.17
N ARG A 142 20.55 -26.96 11.86
CA ARG A 142 21.67 -27.66 11.20
C ARG A 142 21.19 -28.75 10.24
N VAL A 143 20.17 -29.52 10.61
CA VAL A 143 19.60 -30.55 9.72
C VAL A 143 18.94 -29.91 8.50
N ALA A 144 18.20 -28.82 8.69
CA ALA A 144 17.55 -28.09 7.62
C ALA A 144 18.55 -27.49 6.61
N CYS A 145 19.72 -27.04 7.07
CA CYS A 145 20.80 -26.55 6.20
C CYS A 145 21.34 -27.60 5.22
N GLU A 146 21.12 -28.89 5.47
CA GLU A 146 21.54 -29.98 4.58
C GLU A 146 20.47 -30.33 3.52
N ILE A 147 19.28 -29.71 3.58
CA ILE A 147 18.17 -29.97 2.66
C ILE A 147 18.07 -28.82 1.65
N ASN A 148 18.48 -29.08 0.40
CA ASN A 148 18.51 -28.07 -0.67
C ASN A 148 17.54 -28.34 -1.83
N SER A 149 16.89 -29.50 -1.85
CA SER A 149 16.08 -29.98 -3.00
C SER A 149 14.61 -30.19 -2.67
N ALA A 150 14.20 -29.79 -1.47
CA ALA A 150 12.86 -29.94 -0.91
C ALA A 150 12.60 -28.78 0.05
N ASP A 151 11.36 -28.63 0.52
CA ASP A 151 11.04 -27.72 1.62
C ASP A 151 11.69 -28.22 2.91
N GLU A 152 12.71 -27.48 3.32
CA GLU A 152 13.59 -27.78 4.42
C GLU A 152 12.87 -27.76 5.77
N LEU A 153 11.83 -26.94 5.94
CA LEU A 153 11.09 -26.85 7.19
C LEU A 153 10.19 -28.06 7.36
N VAL A 154 9.35 -28.36 6.37
CA VAL A 154 8.40 -29.48 6.44
C VAL A 154 9.15 -30.80 6.53
N LEU A 155 10.19 -31.01 5.70
CA LEU A 155 10.94 -32.26 5.71
C LEU A 155 11.69 -32.46 7.04
N THR A 156 12.29 -31.40 7.60
CA THR A 156 12.95 -31.49 8.92
C THR A 156 11.95 -31.81 10.03
N GLU A 157 10.75 -31.22 10.04
CA GLU A 157 9.72 -31.58 11.03
C GLU A 157 9.33 -33.06 10.95
N LEU A 158 9.17 -33.61 9.74
CA LEU A 158 8.85 -35.03 9.54
C LEU A 158 9.96 -35.96 10.07
N ILE A 159 11.22 -35.58 9.88
CA ILE A 159 12.38 -36.33 10.39
C ILE A 159 12.40 -36.31 11.92
N PHE A 160 12.22 -35.14 12.53
CA PHE A 160 12.26 -34.99 13.99
C PHE A 160 11.08 -35.65 14.71
N GLU A 161 9.94 -35.77 14.03
CA GLU A 161 8.74 -36.44 14.54
C GLU A 161 8.73 -37.94 14.18
N ASN A 162 9.86 -38.43 13.66
CA ASN A 162 10.12 -39.83 13.35
C ASN A 162 9.07 -40.47 12.42
N VAL A 163 8.49 -39.67 11.51
CA VAL A 163 7.37 -40.12 10.66
C VAL A 163 7.80 -41.28 9.76
N PHE A 164 9.04 -41.26 9.27
CA PHE A 164 9.54 -42.24 8.30
C PHE A 164 9.87 -43.61 8.91
N ALA A 165 9.96 -43.75 10.23
CA ALA A 165 10.33 -45.01 10.87
C ALA A 165 9.32 -46.15 10.66
N ASP A 166 8.05 -45.81 10.40
CA ASP A 166 6.97 -46.78 10.17
C ASP A 166 6.92 -47.30 8.71
N TYR A 167 7.75 -46.76 7.81
CA TYR A 167 7.66 -46.97 6.36
C TYR A 167 8.86 -47.76 5.83
N ASP A 168 8.62 -48.60 4.82
CA ASP A 168 9.70 -49.29 4.11
C ASP A 168 10.45 -48.34 3.18
N HIS A 169 11.68 -48.70 2.81
CA HIS A 169 12.53 -47.89 1.92
C HIS A 169 11.81 -47.45 0.64
N SER A 170 11.06 -48.33 -0.01
CA SER A 170 10.28 -48.02 -1.22
C SER A 170 9.14 -47.04 -0.95
N GLU A 171 8.51 -47.12 0.23
CA GLU A 171 7.43 -46.23 0.65
C GLU A 171 7.97 -44.83 1.00
N ILE A 172 9.11 -44.75 1.67
CA ILE A 172 9.79 -43.48 1.98
C ILE A 172 10.15 -42.77 0.68
N VAL A 173 10.74 -43.46 -0.30
CA VAL A 173 11.08 -42.87 -1.61
C VAL A 173 9.82 -42.37 -2.33
N ALA A 174 8.72 -43.12 -2.27
CA ALA A 174 7.44 -42.69 -2.85
C ALA A 174 6.90 -41.42 -2.17
N LEU A 175 6.98 -41.32 -0.85
CA LEU A 175 6.58 -40.12 -0.11
C LEU A 175 7.49 -38.93 -0.43
N LEU A 176 8.81 -39.12 -0.47
CA LEU A 176 9.77 -38.04 -0.78
C LEU A 176 9.62 -37.49 -2.20
N SER A 177 9.11 -38.30 -3.14
CA SER A 177 8.85 -37.85 -4.51
C SER A 177 7.92 -36.63 -4.60
N CYS A 178 7.04 -36.43 -3.61
CA CYS A 178 6.13 -35.29 -3.58
C CYS A 178 6.81 -33.95 -3.27
N PHE A 179 8.02 -33.95 -2.71
CA PHE A 179 8.77 -32.72 -2.43
C PHE A 179 9.57 -32.21 -3.64
N ILE A 180 9.89 -33.11 -4.58
CA ILE A 180 10.79 -32.83 -5.71
C ILE A 180 9.98 -32.54 -6.98
N PHE A 181 8.84 -33.22 -7.15
CA PHE A 181 8.07 -33.13 -8.39
C PHE A 181 7.14 -31.92 -8.42
N GLN A 182 7.44 -30.95 -9.29
CA GLN A 182 6.70 -29.69 -9.38
C GLN A 182 5.67 -29.62 -10.52
N ALA A 183 5.61 -30.63 -11.40
CA ALA A 183 4.72 -30.59 -12.57
C ALA A 183 3.27 -30.92 -12.20
N ARG A 184 2.31 -30.35 -12.95
CA ARG A 184 0.90 -30.69 -12.80
C ARG A 184 0.62 -32.09 -13.36
N ILE A 185 -0.04 -32.93 -12.57
CA ILE A 185 -0.41 -34.29 -12.95
C ILE A 185 -1.86 -34.28 -13.46
N VAL A 186 -2.10 -34.88 -14.64
CA VAL A 186 -3.44 -34.96 -15.25
C VAL A 186 -4.31 -36.02 -14.55
N LYS A 187 -3.70 -37.03 -13.94
CA LYS A 187 -4.38 -38.13 -13.25
C LYS A 187 -3.69 -38.44 -11.94
N GLU A 188 -4.45 -38.56 -10.85
CA GLU A 188 -3.87 -38.94 -9.56
C GLU A 188 -3.48 -40.42 -9.53
N PRO A 189 -2.32 -40.75 -8.95
CA PRO A 189 -1.95 -42.14 -8.72
C PRO A 189 -2.88 -42.78 -7.68
N LYS A 190 -3.18 -44.07 -7.85
CA LYS A 190 -3.83 -44.87 -6.81
C LYS A 190 -2.79 -45.25 -5.78
N LEU A 191 -2.91 -44.73 -4.56
CA LEU A 191 -2.00 -45.03 -3.46
C LEU A 191 -2.50 -46.22 -2.64
N ILE A 192 -1.56 -47.01 -2.11
CA ILE A 192 -1.87 -48.02 -1.10
C ILE A 192 -2.23 -47.33 0.23
N PRO A 193 -3.03 -47.96 1.12
CA PRO A 193 -3.52 -47.32 2.33
C PRO A 193 -2.43 -46.69 3.21
N LYS A 194 -1.27 -47.36 3.31
CA LYS A 194 -0.12 -46.88 4.09
C LYS A 194 0.47 -45.58 3.53
N LEU A 195 0.58 -45.47 2.20
CA LEU A 195 1.04 -44.24 1.53
C LEU A 195 0.03 -43.10 1.65
N GLU A 196 -1.29 -43.39 1.63
CA GLU A 196 -2.29 -42.34 1.86
C GLU A 196 -2.19 -41.80 3.30
N GLN A 197 -1.93 -42.65 4.28
CA GLN A 197 -1.64 -42.23 5.65
C GLN A 197 -0.39 -41.36 5.72
N GLY A 198 0.70 -41.74 5.05
CA GLY A 198 1.95 -40.97 5.01
C GLY A 198 1.75 -39.60 4.36
N LYS A 199 1.04 -39.56 3.24
CA LYS A 199 0.63 -38.33 2.58
C LYS A 199 -0.17 -37.44 3.54
N GLN A 200 -1.12 -37.98 4.29
CA GLN A 200 -1.89 -37.20 5.26
C GLN A 200 -1.01 -36.63 6.36
N LYS A 201 -0.09 -37.42 6.94
CA LYS A 201 0.88 -36.92 7.94
C LYS A 201 1.70 -35.75 7.37
N ILE A 202 2.18 -35.85 6.12
CA ILE A 202 2.89 -34.75 5.44
C ILE A 202 2.02 -33.49 5.35
N ARG A 203 0.73 -33.63 4.99
CA ARG A 203 -0.20 -32.50 4.96
C ARG A 203 -0.33 -31.83 6.31
N ASP A 204 -0.45 -32.62 7.36
CA ASP A 204 -0.69 -32.13 8.72
C ASP A 204 0.53 -31.31 9.21
N PHE A 205 1.74 -31.82 8.96
CA PHE A 205 2.98 -31.07 9.28
C PHE A 205 3.16 -29.82 8.41
N ALA A 206 2.86 -29.89 7.11
CA ALA A 206 2.89 -28.72 6.23
C ALA A 206 1.92 -27.63 6.72
N ASN A 207 0.70 -28.01 7.14
CA ASN A 207 -0.27 -27.07 7.70
C ASN A 207 0.23 -26.48 9.04
N LYS A 208 0.85 -27.28 9.90
CA LYS A 208 1.43 -26.79 11.18
C LYS A 208 2.52 -25.74 10.93
N VAL A 209 3.45 -25.99 10.00
CA VAL A 209 4.49 -25.02 9.63
C VAL A 209 3.85 -23.74 9.07
N PHE A 210 2.86 -23.90 8.20
CA PHE A 210 2.13 -22.78 7.60
C PHE A 210 1.33 -21.95 8.60
N GLU A 211 0.74 -22.58 9.62
CA GLU A 211 0.07 -21.85 10.70
C GLU A 211 1.06 -20.96 11.46
N VAL A 212 2.28 -21.46 11.73
CA VAL A 212 3.33 -20.67 12.38
C VAL A 212 3.77 -19.51 11.48
N GLN A 213 3.94 -19.74 10.17
CA GLN A 213 4.26 -18.70 9.19
C GLN A 213 3.18 -17.61 9.14
N ASN A 214 1.90 -18.00 9.09
CA ASN A 214 0.77 -17.05 9.11
C ASN A 214 0.68 -16.26 10.42
N GLN A 215 0.91 -16.90 11.56
CA GLN A 215 0.94 -16.21 12.86
C GLN A 215 2.04 -15.13 12.91
N CYS A 216 3.14 -15.33 12.16
CA CYS A 216 4.21 -14.35 12.05
C CYS A 216 3.99 -13.32 10.93
N LYS A 217 2.82 -13.36 10.26
CA LYS A 217 2.45 -12.46 9.15
C LYS A 217 3.46 -12.47 8.00
N LEU A 218 4.09 -13.63 7.74
CA LEU A 218 4.97 -13.76 6.59
C LEU A 218 4.18 -13.47 5.32
N THR A 219 4.69 -12.57 4.48
CA THR A 219 4.13 -12.32 3.16
C THR A 219 4.37 -13.55 2.31
N LYS A 220 3.31 -14.11 1.71
CA LYS A 220 3.45 -15.29 0.86
C LYS A 220 4.02 -14.86 -0.48
N ASP A 221 5.22 -15.32 -0.78
CA ASP A 221 5.71 -15.31 -2.15
C ASP A 221 5.06 -16.46 -2.92
N ALA A 222 4.80 -16.26 -4.21
CA ALA A 222 4.14 -17.26 -5.07
C ALA A 222 4.90 -18.62 -5.16
N SER A 223 6.15 -18.66 -4.69
CA SER A 223 7.01 -19.84 -4.61
C SER A 223 6.79 -20.69 -3.35
N ASP A 224 6.46 -20.08 -2.21
CA ASP A 224 6.33 -20.77 -0.91
C ASP A 224 5.02 -21.56 -0.80
N ASP A 225 4.05 -21.19 -1.62
CA ASP A 225 2.80 -21.92 -1.78
C ASP A 225 2.96 -23.22 -2.60
N ALA A 226 4.15 -23.58 -3.10
CA ALA A 226 4.32 -24.70 -4.01
C ALA A 226 3.94 -26.05 -3.39
N ILE A 227 4.36 -26.38 -2.17
CA ILE A 227 4.02 -27.68 -1.56
C ILE A 227 2.58 -27.70 -1.10
N ILE A 228 2.12 -26.64 -0.45
CA ILE A 228 0.74 -26.55 -0.01
C ILE A 228 -0.20 -26.57 -1.21
N ASN A 229 0.12 -25.90 -2.33
CA ASN A 229 -0.68 -25.95 -3.56
C ASN A 229 -0.45 -27.22 -4.37
N GLN A 230 0.72 -27.87 -4.38
CA GLN A 230 0.91 -29.20 -4.97
C GLN A 230 0.07 -30.25 -4.22
N ILE A 231 -0.02 -30.11 -2.90
CA ILE A 231 -0.83 -30.96 -2.03
C ILE A 231 -2.33 -30.56 -2.06
N LYS A 232 -2.65 -29.26 -2.24
CA LYS A 232 -4.01 -28.67 -2.29
C LYS A 232 -4.57 -28.47 -3.71
N SER A 233 -3.85 -28.76 -4.80
CA SER A 233 -4.33 -28.66 -6.21
C SER A 233 -5.39 -29.72 -6.57
N LYS A 234 -6.20 -30.08 -5.58
CA LYS A 234 -7.45 -30.84 -5.67
C LYS A 234 -8.59 -30.19 -4.86
N ARG A 235 -8.52 -28.89 -4.59
CA ARG A 235 -9.74 -28.15 -4.26
C ARG A 235 -10.55 -27.94 -5.53
N PHE A 236 -11.54 -28.82 -5.69
CA PHE A 236 -12.85 -28.60 -6.31
C PHE A 236 -12.93 -27.39 -7.26
N LYS A 237 -13.04 -27.67 -8.55
CA LYS A 237 -13.98 -26.95 -9.40
C LYS A 237 -14.95 -27.98 -9.95
N ASP A 238 -16.18 -27.87 -9.47
CA ASP A 238 -17.36 -28.12 -10.29
C ASP A 238 -17.27 -27.28 -11.59
#